data_AF-A0A2V9P7Y0-F1
#
_entry.id   AF-A0A2V9P7Y0-F1
#
_cell.length_a   1.000
_cell.length_b   1.000
_cell.length_c   1.000
_cell.angle_alpha   90.00
_cell.angle_beta   90.00
_cell.angle_gamma   90.00
#
_symmetry.space_group_name_H-M   'P 1'
#
loop_
_entity.id
_entity.type
_entity.pdbx_description
1 polymer ?
#
loop_
_entity_poly.entity_id
_entity_poly.type
_entity_poly.pdbx_seq_one_letter_code
_entity_poly.pdbx_strand_id
1 'polypeptide(L)'
;MFDLIRANALSSHQMMSASKGALRLPAAEMVEILVLIAEHNKIFGANARFTLAAWDEASAKTIVADPSTPKEVLEYWLDPKNLRAPLFSLLLENESVPLTKIAELAATLKGEWIDAILASPRLRKSRQVQNDLSSNKDLTGVQAAKVREL
;
A
#
# COMPACT_ATOMS: atom_id res chain seq x y z
N MET A 1 -19.88 3.44 -11.06
CA MET A 1 -19.09 4.68 -10.88
C MET A 1 -17.64 4.46 -11.28
N PHE A 2 -17.02 3.37 -10.83
CA PHE A 2 -15.68 2.93 -11.24
C PHE A 2 -15.41 2.99 -12.74
N ASP A 3 -16.30 2.41 -13.54
CA ASP A 3 -16.13 2.37 -15.00
C ASP A 3 -16.15 3.76 -15.63
N LEU A 4 -16.91 4.71 -15.04
CA LEU A 4 -16.97 6.09 -15.52
C LEU A 4 -15.65 6.83 -15.24
N ILE A 5 -14.97 6.53 -14.13
CA ILE A 5 -13.68 7.16 -13.82
C ILE A 5 -12.59 6.55 -14.69
N ARG A 6 -12.58 5.22 -14.87
CA ARG A 6 -11.66 4.56 -15.80
C ARG A 6 -11.85 5.04 -17.24
N ALA A 7 -13.09 5.33 -17.65
CA ALA A 7 -13.42 5.91 -18.95
C ALA A 7 -13.18 7.43 -19.05
N ASN A 8 -12.69 8.11 -17.99
CA ASN A 8 -12.59 9.57 -17.91
C ASN A 8 -13.90 10.31 -18.26
N ALA A 9 -15.05 9.71 -17.94
CA ALA A 9 -16.38 10.18 -18.33
C ALA A 9 -17.06 11.08 -17.28
N LEU A 10 -16.39 11.35 -16.15
CA LEU A 10 -16.92 12.26 -15.13
C LEU A 10 -16.72 13.73 -15.53
N SER A 11 -17.70 14.57 -15.16
CA SER A 11 -17.54 16.02 -15.27
C SER A 11 -16.45 16.54 -14.32
N SER A 12 -15.83 17.68 -14.65
CA SER A 12 -14.79 18.30 -13.82
C SER A 12 -15.24 18.56 -12.37
N HIS A 13 -16.50 18.92 -12.16
CA HIS A 13 -17.08 19.11 -10.83
C HIS A 13 -17.11 17.79 -10.04
N GLN A 14 -17.56 16.70 -10.66
CA GLN A 14 -17.57 15.37 -10.04
C GLN A 14 -16.16 14.86 -9.76
N MET A 15 -15.21 15.07 -10.70
CA MET A 15 -13.80 14.73 -10.50
C MET A 15 -13.17 15.50 -9.33
N MET A 16 -13.46 16.79 -9.21
CA MET A 16 -13.00 17.60 -8.07
C MET A 16 -13.55 17.05 -6.75
N SER A 17 -14.86 16.77 -6.68
CA SER A 17 -15.50 16.18 -5.50
C SER A 17 -14.90 14.82 -5.15
N ALA A 18 -14.68 13.96 -6.15
CA ALA A 18 -14.07 12.65 -6.00
C ALA A 18 -12.64 12.75 -5.46
N SER A 19 -11.82 13.65 -6.02
CA SER A 19 -10.43 13.84 -5.60
C SER A 19 -10.26 14.33 -4.16
N LYS A 20 -11.35 14.82 -3.55
CA LYS A 20 -11.42 15.28 -2.15
C LYS A 20 -12.09 14.27 -1.23
N GLY A 21 -12.43 13.08 -1.71
CA GLY A 21 -13.14 12.05 -0.91
C GLY A 21 -14.59 12.43 -0.58
N ALA A 22 -15.18 13.37 -1.32
CA ALA A 22 -16.48 13.95 -0.98
C ALA A 22 -17.66 13.31 -1.73
N LEU A 23 -17.49 12.10 -2.29
CA LEU A 23 -18.60 11.33 -2.83
C LEU A 23 -19.28 10.57 -1.69
N ARG A 24 -20.61 10.44 -1.76
CA ARG A 24 -21.39 9.63 -0.81
C ARG A 24 -21.29 8.15 -1.18
N LEU A 25 -20.16 7.54 -0.88
CA LEU A 25 -19.85 6.14 -1.15
C LEU A 25 -19.33 5.44 0.10
N PRO A 26 -19.39 4.10 0.18
CA PRO A 26 -18.66 3.34 1.17
C PRO A 26 -17.16 3.64 1.12
N ALA A 27 -16.49 3.55 2.27
CA ALA A 27 -15.08 3.94 2.40
C ALA A 27 -14.15 3.19 1.44
N ALA A 28 -14.34 1.87 1.29
CA ALA A 28 -13.54 1.05 0.39
C ALA A 28 -13.65 1.51 -1.08
N GLU A 29 -14.88 1.76 -1.54
CA GLU A 29 -15.13 2.28 -2.90
C GLU A 29 -14.51 3.67 -3.10
N MET A 30 -14.63 4.56 -2.10
CA MET A 30 -14.04 5.91 -2.17
C MET A 30 -12.51 5.86 -2.25
N VAL A 31 -11.87 4.98 -1.46
CA VAL A 31 -10.41 4.81 -1.50
C VAL A 31 -9.95 4.30 -2.85
N GLU A 32 -10.62 3.29 -3.41
CA GLU A 32 -10.25 2.77 -4.72
C GLU A 32 -10.38 3.86 -5.81
N ILE A 33 -11.41 4.72 -5.72
CA ILE A 33 -11.59 5.84 -6.64
C ILE A 33 -10.45 6.84 -6.49
N LEU A 34 -10.08 7.17 -5.25
CA LEU A 34 -8.97 8.08 -4.97
C LEU A 34 -7.65 7.53 -5.52
N VAL A 35 -7.38 6.23 -5.36
CA VAL A 35 -6.16 5.59 -5.89
C VAL A 35 -6.13 5.68 -7.41
N LEU A 36 -7.25 5.38 -8.08
CA LEU A 36 -7.37 5.50 -9.53
C LEU A 36 -7.12 6.95 -10.01
N ILE A 37 -7.66 7.95 -9.31
CA ILE A 37 -7.42 9.37 -9.63
C ILE A 37 -5.97 9.76 -9.35
N ALA A 38 -5.40 9.33 -8.22
CA ALA A 38 -4.02 9.59 -7.83
C ALA A 38 -3.06 9.12 -8.92
N GLU A 39 -3.19 7.86 -9.36
CA GLU A 39 -2.24 7.24 -10.28
C GLU A 39 -2.42 7.67 -11.74
N HIS A 40 -3.64 7.95 -12.19
CA HIS A 40 -3.90 8.14 -13.62
C HIS A 40 -4.35 9.54 -14.03
N ASN A 41 -4.76 10.40 -13.09
CA ASN A 41 -5.26 11.73 -13.44
C ASN A 41 -4.24 12.84 -13.16
N LYS A 42 -3.73 13.48 -14.22
CA LYS A 42 -2.71 14.55 -14.11
C LYS A 42 -3.23 15.83 -13.43
N ILE A 43 -4.53 16.10 -13.49
CA ILE A 43 -5.12 17.35 -13.00
C ILE A 43 -5.49 17.22 -11.52
N PHE A 44 -6.13 16.12 -11.15
CA PHE A 44 -6.70 15.91 -9.81
C PHE A 44 -5.90 14.92 -8.95
N GLY A 45 -4.88 14.27 -9.51
CA GLY A 45 -4.12 13.24 -8.82
C GLY A 45 -3.39 13.77 -7.58
N ALA A 46 -2.91 15.02 -7.59
CA ALA A 46 -2.31 15.63 -6.40
C ALA A 46 -3.31 15.72 -5.23
N ASN A 47 -4.54 16.20 -5.49
CA ASN A 47 -5.60 16.28 -4.47
C ASN A 47 -5.98 14.89 -3.94
N ALA A 48 -6.07 13.89 -4.81
CA ALA A 48 -6.38 12.53 -4.40
C ALA A 48 -5.28 11.94 -3.50
N ARG A 49 -3.99 12.17 -3.83
CA ARG A 49 -2.87 11.76 -2.97
C ARG A 49 -2.90 12.46 -1.61
N PHE A 50 -3.17 13.76 -1.57
CA PHE A 50 -3.33 14.49 -0.29
C PHE A 50 -4.46 13.91 0.55
N THR A 51 -5.59 13.60 -0.09
CA THR A 51 -6.75 12.99 0.58
C THR A 51 -6.42 11.60 1.11
N LEU A 52 -5.74 10.75 0.33
CA LEU A 52 -5.32 9.41 0.75
C LEU A 52 -4.31 9.43 1.89
N ALA A 53 -3.36 10.38 1.87
CA ALA A 53 -2.38 10.55 2.94
C ALA A 53 -3.06 10.93 4.27
N ALA A 54 -4.12 11.74 4.20
CA ALA A 54 -4.92 12.14 5.36
C ALA A 54 -6.10 11.19 5.66
N TRP A 55 -6.21 10.05 4.97
CA TRP A 55 -7.34 9.15 5.15
C TRP A 55 -7.37 8.56 6.57
N ASP A 56 -8.57 8.40 7.12
CA ASP A 56 -8.79 7.86 8.45
C ASP A 56 -8.08 6.51 8.63
N GLU A 57 -7.35 6.39 9.75
CA GLU A 57 -6.52 5.23 10.01
C GLU A 57 -7.35 3.98 10.32
N ALA A 58 -8.44 4.09 11.08
CA ALA A 58 -9.27 2.94 11.43
C ALA A 58 -9.95 2.34 10.18
N SER A 59 -10.46 3.23 9.31
CA SER A 59 -10.97 2.88 8.00
C SER A 59 -9.89 2.24 7.11
N ALA A 60 -8.71 2.84 7.02
CA ALA A 60 -7.60 2.30 6.22
C ALA A 60 -7.16 0.91 6.71
N LYS A 61 -7.06 0.69 8.03
CA LYS A 61 -6.74 -0.64 8.60
C LYS A 61 -7.77 -1.69 8.21
N THR A 62 -9.05 -1.34 8.24
CA THR A 62 -10.13 -2.25 7.84
C THR A 62 -10.03 -2.63 6.36
N ILE A 63 -9.77 -1.64 5.49
CA ILE A 63 -9.60 -1.87 4.04
C ILE A 63 -8.35 -2.72 3.77
N VAL A 64 -7.22 -2.39 4.39
CA VAL A 64 -5.96 -3.10 4.19
C VAL A 64 -6.02 -4.53 4.71
N ALA A 65 -6.79 -4.81 5.76
CA ALA A 65 -6.94 -6.17 6.28
C ALA A 65 -7.86 -7.06 5.43
N ASP A 66 -8.68 -6.48 4.56
CA ASP A 66 -9.62 -7.22 3.72
C ASP A 66 -8.91 -7.84 2.50
N PRO A 67 -8.93 -9.18 2.32
CA PRO A 67 -8.31 -9.83 1.17
C PRO A 67 -9.05 -9.54 -0.15
N SER A 68 -10.30 -9.07 -0.11
CA SER A 68 -11.03 -8.67 -1.31
C SER A 68 -10.65 -7.29 -1.83
N THR A 69 -9.86 -6.52 -1.07
CA THR A 69 -9.37 -5.21 -1.49
C THR A 69 -8.57 -5.31 -2.78
N PRO A 70 -8.85 -4.45 -3.79
CA PRO A 70 -8.10 -4.44 -5.05
C PRO A 70 -6.60 -4.27 -4.84
N LYS A 71 -5.82 -5.00 -5.64
CA LYS A 71 -4.35 -5.00 -5.52
C LYS A 71 -3.77 -3.61 -5.70
N GLU A 72 -4.33 -2.82 -6.60
CA GLU A 72 -3.91 -1.45 -6.87
C GLU A 72 -4.01 -0.56 -5.63
N VAL A 73 -5.01 -0.77 -4.78
CA VAL A 73 -5.17 -0.04 -3.51
C VAL A 73 -4.11 -0.46 -2.50
N LEU A 74 -3.89 -1.78 -2.37
CA LEU A 74 -2.88 -2.31 -1.47
C LEU A 74 -1.47 -1.88 -1.90
N GLU A 75 -1.17 -1.97 -3.20
CA GLU A 75 0.10 -1.54 -3.80
C GLU A 75 0.31 -0.03 -3.65
N TYR A 76 -0.74 0.79 -3.77
CA TYR A 76 -0.64 2.23 -3.54
C TYR A 76 -0.10 2.55 -2.14
N TRP A 77 -0.63 1.92 -1.08
CA TRP A 77 -0.16 2.13 0.29
C TRP A 77 1.12 1.36 0.64
N LEU A 78 1.52 0.42 -0.21
CA LEU A 78 2.78 -0.31 -0.10
C LEU A 78 3.95 0.45 -0.77
N ASP A 79 3.67 1.38 -1.68
CA ASP A 79 4.69 2.24 -2.28
C ASP A 79 5.43 3.05 -1.19
N PRO A 80 6.78 3.09 -1.18
CA PRO A 80 7.56 3.82 -0.18
C PRO A 80 7.16 5.29 0.02
N LYS A 81 6.58 5.94 -0.99
CA LYS A 81 6.11 7.34 -0.91
C LYS A 81 4.81 7.50 -0.12
N ASN A 82 4.04 6.43 0.02
CA ASN A 82 2.72 6.43 0.65
C ASN A 82 2.67 5.54 1.90
N LEU A 83 3.80 4.91 2.28
CA LEU A 83 3.89 4.02 3.42
C LEU A 83 3.44 4.72 4.71
N ARG A 84 2.60 4.01 5.46
CA ARG A 84 2.12 4.42 6.79
C ARG A 84 2.43 3.30 7.77
N ALA A 85 3.19 3.60 8.83
CA ALA A 85 3.61 2.60 9.81
C ALA A 85 2.44 1.80 10.40
N PRO A 86 1.28 2.39 10.73
CA PRO A 86 0.13 1.66 11.26
C PRO A 86 -0.52 0.67 10.29
N LEU A 87 -0.28 0.78 8.98
CA LEU A 87 -0.89 -0.07 7.96
C LEU A 87 0.05 -1.19 7.50
N PHE A 88 1.36 -1.01 7.66
CA PHE A 88 2.35 -1.86 7.01
C PHE A 88 2.28 -3.32 7.45
N SER A 89 2.18 -3.60 8.75
CA SER A 89 2.03 -4.99 9.22
C SER A 89 0.77 -5.66 8.64
N LEU A 90 -0.33 -4.92 8.47
CA LEU A 90 -1.54 -5.46 7.86
C LEU A 90 -1.35 -5.73 6.36
N LEU A 91 -0.66 -4.84 5.64
CA LEU A 91 -0.29 -5.05 4.23
C LEU A 91 0.55 -6.31 4.05
N LEU A 92 1.52 -6.55 4.94
CA LEU A 92 2.38 -7.73 4.86
C LEU A 92 1.60 -9.03 5.05
N GLU A 93 0.59 -9.05 5.92
CA GLU A 93 -0.26 -10.22 6.17
C GLU A 93 -1.38 -10.41 5.14
N ASN A 94 -1.75 -9.37 4.38
CA ASN A 94 -2.81 -9.49 3.39
C ASN A 94 -2.38 -10.36 2.19
N GLU A 95 -3.02 -11.51 2.01
CA GLU A 95 -2.71 -12.51 0.97
C GLU A 95 -2.81 -11.97 -0.47
N SER A 96 -3.62 -10.94 -0.70
CA SER A 96 -3.77 -10.30 -2.02
C SER A 96 -2.55 -9.45 -2.41
N VAL A 97 -1.69 -9.09 -1.44
CA VAL A 97 -0.40 -8.45 -1.72
C VAL A 97 0.59 -9.48 -2.29
N PRO A 98 1.15 -9.28 -3.49
CA PRO A 98 2.14 -10.19 -4.05
C PRO A 98 3.43 -10.24 -3.23
N LEU A 99 3.94 -11.44 -2.94
CA LEU A 99 5.23 -11.61 -2.26
C LEU A 99 6.40 -10.97 -3.02
N THR A 100 6.32 -10.94 -4.36
CA THR A 100 7.32 -10.29 -5.23
C THR A 100 7.46 -8.80 -4.91
N LYS A 101 6.34 -8.10 -4.69
CA LYS A 101 6.33 -6.68 -4.32
C LYS A 101 6.94 -6.44 -2.94
N ILE A 102 6.62 -7.32 -2.00
CA ILE A 102 7.23 -7.24 -0.66
C ILE A 102 8.73 -7.52 -0.74
N ALA A 103 9.16 -8.43 -1.62
CA ALA A 103 10.57 -8.75 -1.79
C ALA A 103 11.36 -7.58 -2.42
N GLU A 104 10.79 -6.88 -3.42
CA GLU A 104 11.33 -5.64 -3.97
C GLU A 104 11.53 -4.56 -2.89
N LEU A 105 10.57 -4.43 -1.97
CA LEU A 105 10.69 -3.55 -0.81
C LEU A 105 11.74 -4.02 0.18
N ALA A 106 11.82 -5.33 0.42
CA ALA A 106 12.77 -5.92 1.36
C ALA A 106 14.23 -5.63 0.98
N ALA A 107 14.51 -5.44 -0.32
CA ALA A 107 15.82 -5.05 -0.83
C ALA A 107 16.17 -3.56 -0.64
N THR A 108 15.19 -2.68 -0.37
CA THR A 108 15.35 -1.22 -0.40
C THR A 108 14.97 -0.48 0.88
N LEU A 109 14.03 -1.03 1.66
CA LEU A 109 13.61 -0.46 2.94
C LEU A 109 14.69 -0.63 4.01
N LYS A 110 14.58 0.14 5.11
CA LYS A 110 15.59 0.26 6.17
C LYS A 110 14.93 0.35 7.54
N GLY A 111 15.70 0.10 8.61
CA GLY A 111 15.28 0.36 9.98
C GLY A 111 14.05 -0.45 10.40
N GLU A 112 13.06 0.22 10.99
CA GLU A 112 11.86 -0.40 11.57
C GLU A 112 11.01 -1.17 10.56
N TRP A 113 11.05 -0.80 9.27
CA TRP A 113 10.33 -1.49 8.20
C TRP A 113 10.87 -2.90 7.98
N ILE A 114 12.19 -3.09 8.09
CA ILE A 114 12.81 -4.42 8.02
C ILE A 114 12.38 -5.24 9.23
N ASP A 115 12.32 -4.64 10.43
CA ASP A 115 11.88 -5.36 11.63
C ASP A 115 10.43 -5.83 11.51
N ALA A 116 9.56 -5.02 10.90
CA ALA A 116 8.18 -5.40 10.60
C ALA A 116 8.11 -6.54 9.55
N ILE A 117 8.92 -6.50 8.49
CA ILE A 117 9.04 -7.60 7.52
C ILE A 117 9.51 -8.89 8.21
N LEU A 118 10.54 -8.78 9.05
CA LEU A 118 11.07 -9.90 9.82
C LEU A 118 10.11 -10.37 10.91
N ALA A 119 9.13 -9.57 11.33
CA ALA A 119 8.12 -9.99 12.31
C ALA A 119 7.00 -10.82 11.65
N SER A 120 6.73 -10.63 10.36
CA SER A 120 5.64 -11.27 9.64
C SER A 120 5.82 -12.80 9.52
N PRO A 121 4.90 -13.62 10.04
CA PRO A 121 4.94 -15.07 9.87
C PRO A 121 4.82 -15.50 8.40
N ARG A 122 4.04 -14.77 7.59
CA ARG A 122 3.87 -15.06 6.17
C ARG A 122 5.19 -14.92 5.41
N LEU A 123 5.94 -13.86 5.69
CA LEU A 123 7.18 -13.55 4.96
C LEU A 123 8.34 -14.42 5.39
N ARG A 124 8.41 -14.80 6.68
CA ARG A 124 9.40 -15.77 7.17
C ARG A 124 9.34 -17.11 6.44
N LYS A 125 8.19 -17.51 5.91
CA LYS A 125 8.03 -18.76 5.15
C LYS A 125 8.43 -18.62 3.67
N SER A 126 8.66 -17.40 3.18
CA SER A 126 8.94 -17.11 1.77
C SER A 126 10.45 -17.06 1.51
N ARG A 127 10.97 -18.07 0.80
CA ARG A 127 12.39 -18.10 0.38
C ARG A 127 12.78 -16.90 -0.48
N GLN A 128 11.87 -16.40 -1.31
CA GLN A 128 12.14 -15.24 -2.14
C GLN A 128 12.43 -14.00 -1.28
N VAL A 129 11.57 -13.73 -0.30
CA VAL A 129 11.72 -12.57 0.59
C VAL A 129 12.98 -12.71 1.46
N GLN A 130 13.30 -13.93 1.93
CA GLN A 130 14.54 -14.20 2.65
C GLN A 130 15.79 -13.88 1.80
N ASN A 131 15.82 -14.32 0.55
CA ASN A 131 16.94 -14.05 -0.36
C ASN A 131 17.11 -12.55 -0.62
N ASP A 132 16.01 -11.85 -0.90
CA ASP A 132 16.06 -10.41 -1.19
C ASP A 132 16.44 -9.58 0.05
N LEU A 133 15.97 -9.96 1.24
CA LEU A 133 16.43 -9.39 2.51
C LEU A 133 17.94 -9.59 2.68
N SER A 134 18.47 -10.78 2.41
CA SER A 134 19.90 -11.05 2.57
C SER A 134 20.79 -10.21 1.64
N SER A 135 20.23 -9.74 0.51
CA SER A 135 20.90 -8.86 -0.44
C SER A 135 20.87 -7.39 -0.03
N ASN A 136 20.04 -7.02 0.95
CA ASN A 136 19.88 -5.65 1.41
C ASN A 136 21.12 -5.19 2.20
N LYS A 137 21.78 -4.15 1.68
CA LYS A 137 23.03 -3.59 2.25
C LYS A 137 22.79 -2.70 3.49
N ASP A 138 21.54 -2.35 3.76
CA ASP A 138 21.13 -1.49 4.86
C ASP A 138 20.70 -2.27 6.11
N LEU A 139 20.87 -3.60 6.10
CA LEU A 139 20.63 -4.43 7.29
C LEU A 139 21.59 -4.05 8.41
N THR A 140 21.04 -3.83 9.60
CA THR A 140 21.86 -3.75 10.82
C THR A 140 22.45 -5.12 11.16
N GLY A 141 23.51 -5.16 11.98
CA GLY A 141 24.11 -6.44 12.39
C GLY A 141 23.12 -7.41 13.07
N VAL A 142 22.16 -6.87 13.83
CA VAL A 142 21.09 -7.65 14.47
C VAL A 142 20.11 -8.19 13.45
N GLN A 143 19.68 -7.36 12.49
CA GLN A 143 18.77 -7.78 11.42
C GLN A 143 19.42 -8.82 10.51
N ALA A 144 20.69 -8.64 10.14
CA ALA A 144 21.44 -9.60 9.35
C ALA A 144 21.59 -10.95 10.07
N ALA A 145 21.83 -10.96 11.39
CA ALA A 145 21.84 -12.18 12.18
C ALA A 145 20.47 -12.88 12.14
N LYS A 146 19.39 -12.12 12.35
CA LYS A 146 18.02 -12.65 12.32
C LYS A 146 17.62 -13.21 10.96
N VAL A 147 18.05 -12.59 9.85
CA VAL A 147 17.83 -13.13 8.49
C VAL A 147 18.53 -14.47 8.29
N ARG A 148 19.73 -14.67 8.86
CA ARG A 148 20.49 -15.92 8.75
C ARG A 148 19.90 -17.08 9.56
N GLU A 149 19.04 -16.78 10.54
CA GLU A 149 18.38 -17.77 11.41
C GLU A 149 17.02 -18.24 10.85
N LEU A 150 16.51 -17.61 9.79
CA LEU A 150 15.26 -17.96 9.09
C LEU A 150 15.45 -19.01 8.01
#